data_AF-A0A347VMZ2-F1
#
_entry.id   AF-A0A347VMZ2-F1
#
_cell.length_a   1.000
_cell.length_b   1.000
_cell.length_c   1.000
_cell.angle_alpha   90.00
_cell.angle_beta   90.00
_cell.angle_gamma   90.00
#
_symmetry.space_group_name_H-M   'P 1'
#
loop_
_entity.id
_entity.type
_entity.pdbx_description
1 polymer ?
#
loop_
_entity_poly.entity_id
_entity_poly.type
_entity_poly.pdbx_seq_one_letter_code
_entity_poly.pdbx_strand_id
1 'polypeptide(L)'
;MKFLAKFIAIFSIFACVLKAGAGFESESYLIWIKSFCPVASTTCTNVEYHQTEKSSGKSVVVKGGEPIVGTLSGNLIGYKFYDKKNNFVYELSMDLNGAYTLFVRAYDGKVIGRSFKQEKINPLKEETYNKKIAKIKK
;
A
#
# COMPACT_ATOMS: atom_id res chain seq x y z
N MET A 1 51.35 -22.33 -26.82
CA MET A 1 51.12 -20.93 -26.37
C MET A 1 49.62 -20.71 -26.22
N LYS A 2 49.22 -20.50 -24.97
CA LYS A 2 48.03 -19.80 -24.43
C LYS A 2 46.72 -19.83 -25.24
N PHE A 3 45.84 -20.69 -24.75
CA PHE A 3 44.38 -20.56 -24.62
C PHE A 3 43.85 -19.13 -24.69
N LEU A 4 42.78 -18.92 -25.47
CA LEU A 4 41.80 -17.88 -25.17
C LEU A 4 40.40 -18.32 -25.62
N ALA A 5 39.81 -19.23 -24.85
CA ALA A 5 38.37 -19.47 -24.89
C ALA A 5 37.68 -18.16 -24.48
N LYS A 6 36.95 -17.54 -25.42
CA LYS A 6 36.13 -16.37 -25.15
C LYS A 6 35.00 -16.78 -24.21
N PHE A 7 35.15 -16.42 -22.94
CA PHE A 7 34.14 -16.55 -21.90
C PHE A 7 32.87 -15.79 -22.32
N ILE A 8 31.81 -16.53 -22.63
CA ILE A 8 30.44 -16.04 -22.56
C ILE A 8 30.07 -16.02 -21.07
N ALA A 9 30.44 -14.93 -20.38
CA ALA A 9 29.92 -14.65 -19.06
C ALA A 9 28.65 -13.82 -19.24
N ILE A 10 27.53 -14.52 -19.46
CA ILE A 10 26.19 -14.01 -19.21
C ILE A 10 26.12 -13.76 -17.70
N PHE A 11 26.61 -12.61 -17.25
CA PHE A 11 26.29 -12.11 -15.92
C PHE A 11 24.86 -11.58 -16.00
N SER A 12 23.95 -12.53 -15.80
CA SER A 12 22.55 -12.29 -15.50
C SER A 12 22.48 -11.21 -14.42
N ILE A 13 22.04 -10.01 -14.80
CA ILE A 13 21.71 -8.93 -13.88
C ILE A 13 20.52 -9.44 -13.06
N PHE A 14 20.81 -10.12 -11.95
CA PHE A 14 19.86 -10.33 -10.89
C PHE A 14 19.56 -8.94 -10.30
N ALA A 15 18.62 -8.23 -10.93
CA ALA A 15 17.88 -7.18 -10.25
C ALA A 15 17.19 -7.86 -9.06
N CYS A 16 17.86 -7.82 -7.90
CA CYS A 16 17.30 -8.34 -6.67
C CYS A 16 16.09 -7.47 -6.34
N VAL A 17 14.90 -8.01 -6.52
CA VAL A 17 13.64 -7.32 -6.30
C VAL A 17 13.23 -7.53 -4.85
N LEU A 18 13.01 -6.44 -4.10
CA LEU A 18 12.41 -6.50 -2.78
C LEU A 18 10.89 -6.33 -2.91
N LYS A 19 10.14 -7.40 -2.66
CA LYS A 19 8.69 -7.29 -2.40
C LYS A 19 8.53 -6.62 -1.04
N ALA A 20 7.93 -5.44 -1.01
CA ALA A 20 7.72 -4.66 0.20
C ALA A 20 6.22 -4.53 0.47
N GLY A 21 5.80 -4.82 1.71
CA GLY A 21 4.42 -4.64 2.13
C GLY A 21 4.34 -3.94 3.47
N ALA A 22 3.31 -3.13 3.66
CA ALA A 22 3.03 -2.44 4.91
C ALA A 22 1.64 -2.82 5.41
N GLY A 23 1.59 -3.40 6.61
CA GLY A 23 0.36 -3.73 7.30
C GLY A 23 -0.09 -2.60 8.19
N PHE A 24 -1.40 -2.39 8.30
CA PHE A 24 -2.01 -1.46 9.23
C PHE A 24 -3.26 -2.06 9.86
N GLU A 25 -3.60 -1.55 11.03
CA GLU A 25 -4.81 -1.92 11.74
C GLU A 25 -5.51 -0.68 12.31
N SER A 26 -6.81 -0.65 12.12
CA SER A 26 -7.73 0.33 12.70
C SER A 26 -8.70 -0.38 13.63
N GLU A 27 -9.73 0.30 14.14
CA GLU A 27 -10.78 -0.36 14.89
C GLU A 27 -11.55 -1.33 13.99
N SER A 28 -11.98 -0.84 12.81
CA SER A 28 -12.86 -1.61 11.92
C SER A 28 -12.12 -2.50 10.92
N TYR A 29 -10.86 -2.19 10.60
CA TYR A 29 -10.19 -2.77 9.44
C TYR A 29 -8.80 -3.33 9.73
N LEU A 30 -8.46 -4.40 9.01
CA LEU A 30 -7.08 -4.78 8.71
C LEU A 30 -6.76 -4.35 7.29
N ILE A 31 -5.58 -3.76 7.11
CA ILE A 31 -5.17 -3.19 5.84
C ILE A 31 -3.77 -3.71 5.48
N TRP A 32 -3.56 -4.04 4.21
CA TRP A 32 -2.27 -4.37 3.67
C TRP A 32 -2.02 -3.61 2.38
N ILE A 33 -0.96 -2.82 2.36
CA ILE A 33 -0.47 -2.20 1.13
C ILE A 33 0.66 -3.08 0.63
N LYS A 34 0.42 -3.76 -0.49
CA LYS A 34 1.47 -4.47 -1.21
C LYS A 34 2.10 -3.50 -2.19
N SER A 35 3.42 -3.49 -2.27
CA SER A 35 4.15 -2.64 -3.20
C SER A 35 5.37 -3.36 -3.74
N PHE A 36 5.83 -2.94 -4.91
CA PHE A 36 7.03 -3.47 -5.53
C PHE A 36 8.02 -2.33 -5.70
N CYS A 37 9.04 -2.29 -4.86
CA CYS A 37 10.03 -1.23 -4.90
C CYS A 37 11.32 -1.79 -5.52
N PRO A 38 11.67 -1.43 -6.77
CA PRO A 38 12.97 -1.78 -7.32
C PRO A 38 14.07 -1.27 -6.40
N VAL A 39 15.12 -2.08 -6.20
CA VAL A 39 16.31 -1.62 -5.45
C VAL A 39 16.88 -0.40 -6.16
N ALA A 40 17.14 0.67 -5.40
CA ALA A 40 17.53 2.01 -5.85
C ALA A 40 16.43 2.90 -6.47
N SER A 41 15.15 2.51 -6.43
CA SER A 41 14.03 3.40 -6.79
C SER A 41 13.44 4.10 -5.56
N THR A 42 13.17 5.40 -5.68
CA THR A 42 12.39 6.17 -4.71
C THR A 42 10.88 5.98 -4.86
N THR A 43 10.46 5.29 -5.93
CA THR A 43 9.05 5.02 -6.23
C THR A 43 8.78 3.52 -6.32
N CYS A 44 7.73 3.10 -5.63
CA CYS A 44 7.25 1.72 -5.70
C CYS A 44 6.20 1.61 -6.82
N THR A 45 6.27 0.53 -7.56
CA THR A 45 5.35 0.14 -8.64
C THR A 45 4.41 -0.97 -8.14
N ASN A 46 3.39 -1.32 -8.92
CA ASN A 46 2.45 -2.42 -8.61
C ASN A 46 1.87 -2.34 -7.19
N VAL A 47 1.49 -1.13 -6.78
CA VAL A 47 0.86 -0.91 -5.48
C VAL A 47 -0.53 -1.53 -5.49
N GLU A 48 -0.86 -2.32 -4.48
CA GLU A 48 -2.20 -2.86 -4.26
C GLU A 48 -2.63 -2.57 -2.83
N TYR A 49 -3.84 -2.08 -2.69
CA TYR A 49 -4.50 -1.85 -1.41
C TYR A 49 -5.47 -2.99 -1.11
N HIS A 50 -5.27 -3.65 0.02
CA HIS A 50 -6.14 -4.69 0.52
C HIS A 50 -6.73 -4.20 1.84
N GLN A 51 -8.04 -4.14 1.96
CA GLN A 51 -8.74 -3.79 3.18
C GLN A 51 -9.76 -4.86 3.51
N THR A 52 -9.72 -5.36 4.74
CA THR A 52 -10.69 -6.33 5.24
C THR A 52 -11.38 -5.78 6.46
N GLU A 53 -12.71 -5.77 6.43
CA GLU A 53 -13.54 -5.42 7.57
C GLU A 53 -13.52 -6.54 8.61
N LYS A 54 -13.18 -6.21 9.85
CA LYS A 54 -13.01 -7.22 10.92
C LYS A 54 -14.33 -7.87 11.34
N SER A 55 -15.44 -7.14 11.28
CA SER A 55 -16.76 -7.61 11.70
C SER A 55 -17.39 -8.57 10.70
N SER A 56 -17.19 -8.33 9.40
CA SER A 56 -17.87 -9.08 8.34
C SER A 56 -16.94 -9.99 7.52
N GLY A 57 -15.62 -9.79 7.60
CA GLY A 57 -14.63 -10.45 6.75
C GLY A 57 -14.66 -9.99 5.28
N LYS A 58 -15.56 -9.09 4.90
CA LYS A 58 -15.62 -8.54 3.55
C LYS A 58 -14.32 -7.81 3.23
N SER A 59 -13.80 -8.04 2.04
CA SER A 59 -12.52 -7.50 1.61
C SER A 59 -12.66 -6.72 0.31
N VAL A 60 -11.96 -5.59 0.24
CA VAL A 60 -11.79 -4.77 -0.95
C VAL A 60 -10.33 -4.84 -1.38
N VAL A 61 -10.11 -4.99 -2.68
CA VAL A 61 -8.77 -4.96 -3.29
C VAL A 61 -8.76 -3.92 -4.39
N VAL A 62 -7.92 -2.90 -4.26
CA VAL A 62 -7.74 -1.84 -5.26
C VAL A 62 -6.33 -1.93 -5.83
N LYS A 63 -6.20 -1.95 -7.15
CA LYS A 63 -4.91 -1.95 -7.85
C LYS A 63 -4.50 -0.53 -8.21
N GLY A 64 -3.20 -0.27 -8.15
CA GLY A 64 -2.64 1.07 -8.28
C GLY A 64 -2.70 1.83 -6.97
N GLY A 65 -2.15 3.03 -6.96
CA GLY A 65 -2.16 3.93 -5.82
C GLY A 65 -1.47 5.22 -6.21
N GLU A 66 -2.09 6.34 -5.92
CA GLU A 66 -1.50 7.65 -6.17
C GLU A 66 -0.78 8.12 -4.90
N PRO A 67 0.55 8.33 -4.94
CA PRO A 67 1.25 8.85 -3.78
C PRO A 67 0.76 10.26 -3.47
N ILE A 68 0.56 10.53 -2.19
CA ILE A 68 0.27 11.86 -1.68
C ILE A 68 1.58 12.44 -1.18
N VAL A 69 2.00 13.55 -1.80
CA VAL A 69 3.18 14.30 -1.39
C VAL A 69 2.74 15.71 -1.05
N GLY A 70 2.81 16.08 0.21
CA GLY A 70 2.48 17.43 0.68
C GLY A 70 3.53 18.47 0.25
N THR A 71 3.11 19.69 -0.06
CA THR A 71 4.03 20.85 -0.14
C THR A 71 3.47 22.11 0.50
N LEU A 72 4.40 22.88 1.07
CA LEU A 72 4.41 24.23 1.67
C LEU A 72 3.47 24.62 2.82
N SER A 73 2.38 23.90 3.09
CA SER A 73 1.51 24.19 4.25
C SER A 73 1.45 23.08 5.31
N GLY A 74 2.47 22.22 5.38
CA GLY A 74 2.66 21.31 6.52
C GLY A 74 2.30 19.85 6.28
N ASN A 75 3.04 19.23 5.35
CA ASN A 75 3.62 17.88 5.50
C ASN A 75 2.68 16.71 5.81
N LEU A 76 1.99 16.23 4.77
CA LEU A 76 1.29 14.96 4.75
C LEU A 76 1.90 14.06 3.67
N ILE A 77 2.16 12.79 4.03
CA ILE A 77 2.65 11.75 3.09
C ILE A 77 1.68 10.59 3.14
N GLY A 78 1.35 9.99 2.01
CA GLY A 78 0.34 8.94 1.97
C GLY A 78 0.11 8.32 0.62
N TYR A 79 -1.01 7.61 0.49
CA TYR A 79 -1.50 7.05 -0.77
C TYR A 79 -3.02 7.20 -0.88
N LYS A 80 -3.51 7.46 -2.10
CA LYS A 80 -4.93 7.36 -2.47
C LYS A 80 -5.16 6.15 -3.36
N PHE A 81 -6.24 5.43 -3.07
CA PHE A 81 -6.67 4.25 -3.79
C PHE A 81 -8.11 4.47 -4.28
N TYR A 82 -8.32 4.42 -5.59
CA TYR A 82 -9.61 4.69 -6.21
C TYR A 82 -10.33 3.38 -6.52
N ASP A 83 -11.33 3.04 -5.71
CA ASP A 83 -12.27 1.97 -6.01
C ASP A 83 -13.40 2.51 -6.89
N LYS A 84 -13.13 2.54 -8.20
CA LYS A 84 -14.10 2.98 -9.20
C LYS A 84 -15.33 2.08 -9.31
N LYS A 85 -15.26 0.84 -8.81
CA LYS A 85 -16.40 -0.09 -8.84
C LYS A 85 -17.43 0.29 -7.79
N ASN A 86 -16.97 0.63 -6.59
CA ASN A 86 -17.83 0.98 -5.46
C ASN A 86 -17.94 2.49 -5.23
N ASN A 87 -17.36 3.31 -6.12
CA ASN A 87 -17.39 4.77 -6.04
C ASN A 87 -16.79 5.30 -4.72
N PHE A 88 -15.68 4.72 -4.29
CA PHE A 88 -14.97 5.11 -3.07
C PHE A 88 -13.50 5.44 -3.33
N VAL A 89 -12.95 6.30 -2.48
CA VAL A 89 -11.52 6.57 -2.36
C VAL A 89 -11.08 6.26 -0.94
N TYR A 90 -10.01 5.47 -0.85
CA TYR A 90 -9.31 5.19 0.40
C TYR A 90 -8.03 6.00 0.42
N GLU A 91 -7.92 6.91 1.37
CA GLU A 91 -6.73 7.74 1.57
C GLU A 91 -6.07 7.33 2.88
N LEU A 92 -4.81 6.88 2.78
CA LEU A 92 -3.97 6.54 3.92
C LEU A 92 -2.92 7.62 4.04
N SER A 93 -3.00 8.42 5.09
CA SER A 93 -2.19 9.60 5.27
C SER A 93 -1.48 9.57 6.62
N MET A 94 -0.22 9.96 6.62
CA MET A 94 0.60 10.14 7.81
C MET A 94 0.85 11.64 8.04
N ASP A 95 0.63 12.09 9.27
CA ASP A 95 0.96 13.46 9.69
C ASP A 95 2.44 13.59 10.12
N LEU A 96 2.82 14.81 10.52
CA LEU A 96 4.17 15.12 11.01
C LEU A 96 4.59 14.39 12.28
N ASN A 97 3.61 13.96 13.08
CA ASN A 97 3.86 13.22 14.31
C ASN A 97 4.00 11.71 14.03
N GLY A 98 3.94 11.30 12.77
CA GLY A 98 3.96 9.90 12.36
C GLY A 98 2.64 9.18 12.63
N ALA A 99 1.55 9.89 12.92
CA ALA A 99 0.24 9.29 13.15
C ALA A 99 -0.44 9.01 11.81
N TYR A 100 -0.82 7.75 11.59
CA TYR A 100 -1.51 7.35 10.38
C TYR A 100 -3.02 7.44 10.56
N THR A 101 -3.70 7.93 9.52
CA THR A 101 -5.15 8.03 9.44
C THR A 101 -5.64 7.46 8.13
N LEU A 102 -6.69 6.64 8.20
CA LEU A 102 -7.49 6.22 7.05
C LEU A 102 -8.67 7.18 6.89
N PHE A 103 -8.83 7.73 5.70
CA PHE A 103 -10.03 8.44 5.27
C PHE A 103 -10.73 7.62 4.19
N VAL A 104 -12.02 7.35 4.40
CA VAL A 104 -12.89 6.77 3.36
C VAL A 104 -13.81 7.88 2.85
N ARG A 105 -13.75 8.10 1.54
CA ARG A 105 -14.42 9.20 0.85
C ARG A 105 -15.27 8.65 -0.28
N ALA A 106 -16.38 9.34 -0.57
CA ALA A 106 -17.15 9.06 -1.78
C ALA A 106 -16.40 9.60 -3.02
N TYR A 107 -16.54 8.92 -4.15
CA TYR A 107 -15.95 9.31 -5.42
C TYR A 107 -16.99 9.16 -6.53
N ASP A 108 -17.40 10.27 -7.14
CA ASP A 108 -18.42 10.29 -8.19
C ASP A 108 -17.85 10.08 -9.61
N GLY A 109 -16.57 9.72 -9.71
CA GLY A 109 -15.87 9.59 -10.99
C GLY A 109 -15.11 10.83 -11.43
N LYS A 110 -15.33 11.99 -10.80
CA LYS A 110 -14.68 13.27 -11.15
C LYS A 110 -14.11 14.01 -9.94
N VAL A 111 -14.81 13.95 -8.81
CA VAL A 111 -14.50 14.71 -7.60
C VAL A 111 -14.43 13.77 -6.41
N ILE A 112 -13.42 13.98 -5.57
CA ILE A 112 -13.29 13.31 -4.28
C ILE A 112 -14.13 14.10 -3.26
N GLY A 113 -15.15 13.46 -2.72
CA GLY A 113 -16.02 14.06 -1.71
C GLY A 113 -15.36 14.19 -0.33
N ARG A 114 -16.13 14.70 0.63
CA ARG A 114 -15.71 14.70 2.05
C ARG A 114 -15.59 13.27 2.57
N SER A 115 -14.71 13.06 3.55
CA SER A 115 -14.62 11.78 4.26
C SER A 115 -15.89 11.57 5.07
N PHE A 116 -16.54 10.43 4.85
CA PHE A 116 -17.68 10.00 5.67
C PHE A 116 -17.23 9.03 6.76
N LYS A 117 -16.01 8.50 6.66
CA LYS A 117 -15.40 7.67 7.70
C LYS A 117 -13.92 8.02 7.83
N GLN A 118 -13.46 8.14 9.07
CA GLN A 118 -12.08 8.45 9.41
C GLN A 118 -11.67 7.60 10.62
N GLU A 119 -10.55 6.88 10.50
CA GLU A 119 -10.03 6.06 11.59
C GLU A 119 -8.52 6.25 11.76
N LYS A 120 -8.06 6.31 13.01
CA LYS A 120 -6.63 6.16 13.30
C LYS A 120 -6.21 4.74 12.97
N ILE A 121 -5.09 4.61 12.29
CA ILE A 121 -4.54 3.30 11.93
C ILE A 121 -3.13 3.18 12.50
N ASN A 122 -2.77 2.00 12.96
CA ASN A 122 -1.46 1.72 13.52
C ASN A 122 -0.70 0.76 12.62
N PRO A 123 0.61 0.95 12.41
CA PRO A 123 1.42 -0.03 11.70
C PRO A 123 1.34 -1.41 12.33
N LEU A 124 1.29 -2.44 11.50
CA LEU A 124 1.15 -3.83 11.91
C LEU A 124 2.21 -4.67 11.21
N LYS A 125 2.94 -5.49 11.99
CA LYS A 125 3.90 -6.45 11.45
C LYS A 125 3.18 -7.48 10.57
N GLU A 126 3.84 -7.92 9.51
CA GLU A 126 3.29 -8.88 8.54
C GLU A 126 2.78 -10.17 9.20
N GLU A 127 3.57 -10.76 10.10
CA GLU A 127 3.17 -11.97 10.82
C GLU A 127 1.88 -11.76 11.63
N THR A 128 1.75 -10.60 12.27
CA THR A 128 0.56 -10.26 13.07
C THR A 128 -0.64 -10.03 12.15
N TYR A 129 -0.44 -9.35 11.02
CA TYR A 129 -1.46 -9.18 9.99
C TYR A 129 -1.96 -10.54 9.49
N ASN A 130 -1.05 -11.43 9.09
CA ASN A 130 -1.37 -12.76 8.56
C ASN A 130 -2.10 -13.63 9.59
N LYS A 131 -1.71 -13.57 10.87
CA LYS A 131 -2.43 -14.26 11.95
C LYS A 131 -3.85 -13.73 12.13
N LYS A 132 -4.05 -12.40 12.07
CA LYS A 132 -5.37 -11.79 12.26
C LYS A 132 -6.29 -12.03 11.06
N ILE A 133 -5.79 -11.92 9.83
CA ILE A 133 -6.60 -12.15 8.63
C ILE A 133 -7.06 -13.61 8.53
N ALA A 134 -6.21 -14.57 8.92
CA ALA A 134 -6.57 -15.98 8.95
C ALA A 134 -7.67 -16.30 9.98
N LYS A 135 -7.81 -15.50 11.05
CA LYS A 135 -8.90 -15.66 12.02
C LYS A 135 -10.22 -15.12 11.52
N ILE A 136 -10.21 -14.06 10.71
CA ILE A 136 -11.41 -13.42 10.16
C ILE A 136 -12.02 -14.25 9.01
N LYS A 137 -11.19 -14.93 8.23
CA LYS A 137 -11.62 -15.75 7.08
C LYS A 137 -12.03 -17.19 7.43
N LYS A 138 -11.98 -17.55 8.72
CA LYS A 138 -12.47 -18.84 9.23
C LYS A 138 -13.93 -18.71 9.60
#